data_AF-A0A835IWN2-F1
#
_entry.id   AF-A0A835IWN2-F1
#
_cell.length_a   1.000
_cell.length_b   1.000
_cell.length_c   1.000
_cell.angle_alpha   90.00
_cell.angle_beta   90.00
_cell.angle_gamma   90.00
#
_symmetry.space_group_name_H-M   'P 1'
#
loop_
_entity.id
_entity.type
_entity.pdbx_description
1 polymer ?
#
loop_
_entity_poly.entity_id
_entity_poly.type
_entity_poly.pdbx_seq_one_letter_code
_entity_poly.pdbx_strand_id
1 'polypeptide(L)'
;MESIVLKQIVSLALGVHLEDFFEDLQIWRSALKNYWSLLTTLIFSDHPKRPGDEDPLPPYNMLRNVMDLNAHFGGLNAAFLEAKKSLWVMNVVPARSSNTLPVILDRGFAGVLHDW
;
A
#
# COMPACT_ATOMS: atom_id res chain seq x y z
N MET A 1 -4.79 -6.40 22.32
CA MET A 1 -6.19 -5.96 22.43
C MET A 1 -6.28 -4.43 22.53
N GLU A 2 -5.47 -3.79 23.38
CA GLU A 2 -5.44 -2.32 23.54
C GLU A 2 -5.08 -1.52 22.27
N SER A 3 -4.17 -2.04 21.43
CA SER A 3 -3.73 -1.36 20.21
C SER A 3 -4.84 -1.20 19.15
N ILE A 4 -5.78 -2.14 19.06
CA ILE A 4 -6.86 -2.10 18.06
C ILE A 4 -7.92 -1.08 18.49
N VAL A 5 -8.28 -1.09 19.77
CA VAL A 5 -9.28 -0.16 20.32
C VAL A 5 -8.81 1.29 20.22
N LEU A 6 -7.52 1.55 20.48
CA LEU A 6 -6.95 2.90 20.32
C LEU A 6 -7.04 3.39 18.87
N LYS A 7 -6.67 2.56 17.90
CA LYS A 7 -6.74 2.90 16.47
C LYS A 7 -8.18 3.12 16.00
N GLN A 8 -9.13 2.35 16.53
CA GLN A 8 -10.56 2.55 16.27
C GLN A 8 -11.05 3.91 16.78
N ILE A 9 -10.66 4.29 18.00
CA ILE A 9 -11.05 5.55 18.63
C ILE A 9 -10.47 6.74 17.86
N VAL A 10 -9.21 6.67 17.43
CA VAL A 10 -8.57 7.73 16.63
C VAL A 10 -9.25 7.88 15.27
N SER A 11 -9.60 6.78 14.61
CA SER A 11 -10.32 6.83 13.32
C SER A 11 -11.71 7.48 13.48
N LEU A 12 -12.42 7.17 14.55
CA LEU A 12 -13.70 7.82 14.89
C LEU A 12 -13.52 9.31 15.24
N ALA A 13 -12.45 9.67 15.94
CA ALA A 13 -12.12 11.06 16.27
C ALA A 13 -11.78 11.91 15.02
N LEU A 14 -11.32 11.27 13.94
CA LEU A 14 -11.07 11.90 12.64
C LEU A 14 -12.33 11.94 11.74
N GLY A 15 -13.49 11.54 12.25
CA GLY A 15 -14.76 11.55 11.51
C GLY A 15 -14.86 10.46 10.45
N VAL A 16 -14.01 9.43 10.50
CA VAL A 16 -14.04 8.31 9.56
C VAL A 16 -14.99 7.25 10.06
N HIS A 17 -15.98 6.88 9.24
CA HIS A 17 -16.86 5.77 9.56
C HIS A 17 -16.10 4.44 9.39
N LEU A 18 -16.32 3.53 10.34
CA LEU A 18 -15.55 2.30 10.40
C LEU A 18 -15.81 1.37 9.20
N GLU A 19 -17.05 1.29 8.73
CA GLU A 19 -17.39 0.57 7.49
C GLU A 19 -16.57 1.06 6.29
N ASP A 20 -16.45 2.37 6.07
CA ASP A 20 -15.72 2.94 4.91
C ASP A 20 -14.26 2.48 4.90
N PHE A 21 -13.65 2.44 6.09
CA PHE A 21 -12.30 1.95 6.28
C PHE A 21 -12.17 0.45 5.97
N PHE A 22 -13.11 -0.36 6.44
CA PHE A 22 -13.11 -1.80 6.17
C PHE A 22 -13.36 -2.09 4.70
N GLU A 23 -14.27 -1.36 4.08
CA GLU A 23 -14.59 -1.50 2.66
C GLU A 23 -13.37 -1.19 1.79
N ASP A 24 -12.66 -0.08 2.03
CA ASP A 24 -11.42 0.27 1.34
C ASP A 24 -10.38 -0.87 1.43
N LEU A 25 -10.18 -1.42 2.64
CA LEU A 25 -9.27 -2.55 2.83
C LEU A 25 -9.70 -3.81 2.06
N GLN A 26 -11.00 -4.15 2.06
CA GLN A 26 -11.48 -5.34 1.33
C GLN A 26 -11.35 -5.20 -0.18
N ILE A 27 -11.57 -3.99 -0.72
CA ILE A 27 -11.37 -3.69 -2.13
C ILE A 27 -9.91 -3.98 -2.51
N TRP A 28 -8.96 -3.42 -1.76
CA TRP A 28 -7.54 -3.59 -2.06
C TRP A 28 -7.02 -5.02 -1.82
N ARG A 29 -7.54 -5.72 -0.82
CA ARG A 29 -7.29 -7.16 -0.65
C ARG A 29 -7.71 -7.97 -1.87
N SER A 30 -8.88 -7.66 -2.42
CA SER A 30 -9.43 -8.35 -3.59
C SER A 30 -8.64 -8.03 -4.85
N ALA A 31 -8.33 -6.75 -5.07
CA ALA A 31 -7.50 -6.30 -6.17
C ALA A 31 -6.12 -6.97 -6.13
N LEU A 32 -5.47 -6.99 -4.96
CA LEU A 32 -4.16 -7.61 -4.81
C LEU A 32 -4.21 -9.11 -5.13
N LYS A 33 -5.21 -9.84 -4.64
CA LYS A 33 -5.38 -11.28 -4.95
C LYS A 33 -5.56 -11.53 -6.45
N ASN A 34 -6.31 -10.68 -7.15
CA ASN A 34 -6.65 -10.87 -8.55
C ASN A 34 -5.51 -10.47 -9.51
N TYR A 35 -4.82 -9.37 -9.21
CA TYR A 35 -3.88 -8.74 -10.14
C TYR A 35 -2.40 -9.01 -9.83
N TRP A 36 -2.05 -9.48 -8.63
CA TRP A 36 -0.62 -9.63 -8.25
C TRP A 36 0.17 -10.56 -9.17
N SER A 37 -0.43 -11.66 -9.63
CA SER A 37 0.21 -12.57 -10.58
C SER A 37 0.50 -11.90 -11.92
N LEU A 38 -0.34 -10.97 -12.35
CA LEU A 38 -0.19 -10.22 -13.61
C LEU A 38 0.88 -9.13 -13.53
N LEU A 39 1.00 -8.46 -12.38
CA LEU A 39 2.10 -7.52 -12.13
C LEU A 39 3.45 -8.23 -12.19
N THR A 40 3.49 -9.47 -11.71
CA THR A 40 4.70 -10.29 -11.76
C THR A 40 5.08 -10.64 -13.20
N THR A 41 4.15 -11.03 -14.07
CA THR A 41 4.53 -11.31 -15.47
C THR A 41 4.91 -10.04 -16.24
N LEU A 42 4.16 -8.95 -16.12
CA LEU A 42 4.38 -7.74 -16.92
C LEU A 42 5.66 -6.96 -16.55
N ILE A 43 5.97 -6.83 -15.26
CA ILE A 43 7.15 -6.06 -14.81
C ILE A 43 8.46 -6.82 -15.12
N PHE A 44 8.38 -8.13 -15.30
CA PHE A 44 9.53 -9.02 -15.30
C PHE A 44 9.79 -9.73 -16.62
N SER A 45 8.95 -9.49 -17.63
CA SER A 45 9.11 -10.08 -18.96
C SER A 45 10.30 -9.49 -19.74
N ASP A 46 10.74 -8.25 -19.43
CA ASP A 46 11.68 -7.49 -20.27
C ASP A 46 13.10 -7.29 -19.69
N HIS A 47 13.44 -7.87 -18.54
CA HIS A 47 14.77 -7.62 -17.94
C HIS A 47 15.82 -8.63 -18.44
N PRO A 48 16.84 -8.23 -19.23
CA PRO A 48 17.93 -9.12 -19.60
C PRO A 48 18.72 -9.50 -18.35
N LYS A 49 18.87 -10.81 -18.10
CA LYS A 49 19.80 -11.34 -17.08
C LYS A 49 21.19 -10.87 -17.43
N ARG A 50 21.86 -10.11 -16.56
CA ARG A 50 23.31 -9.91 -16.66
C ARG A 50 23.98 -11.05 -15.90
N PRO A 51 24.59 -12.04 -16.57
CA PRO A 51 25.24 -13.14 -15.88
C PRO A 51 26.65 -12.70 -15.45
N GLY A 52 26.92 -12.73 -14.15
CA GLY A 52 28.25 -12.70 -13.59
C GLY A 52 28.30 -13.73 -12.46
N ASP A 53 29.21 -14.68 -12.55
CA ASP A 53 29.11 -16.02 -11.94
C ASP A 53 29.38 -16.14 -10.41
N GLU A 54 29.46 -15.06 -9.63
CA GLU A 54 30.08 -15.14 -8.28
C GLU A 54 29.21 -14.69 -7.09
N ASP A 55 28.00 -14.15 -7.29
CA ASP A 55 27.08 -13.82 -6.18
C ASP A 55 25.69 -14.45 -6.38
N PRO A 56 25.02 -14.97 -5.34
CA PRO A 56 23.63 -15.39 -5.46
C PRO A 56 22.81 -14.15 -5.79
N LEU A 57 22.38 -14.08 -7.04
CA LEU A 57 21.68 -12.94 -7.56
C LEU A 57 20.42 -12.73 -6.69
N PRO A 58 20.17 -11.52 -6.15
CA PRO A 58 18.90 -11.26 -5.48
C PRO A 58 17.81 -11.67 -6.47
N PRO A 59 16.69 -12.28 -6.05
CA PRO A 59 15.70 -12.82 -6.98
C PRO A 59 15.37 -11.71 -7.97
N TYR A 60 15.95 -11.80 -9.18
CA TYR A 60 15.67 -10.86 -10.23
C TYR A 60 14.16 -10.93 -10.34
N ASN A 61 13.52 -9.76 -10.42
CA ASN A 61 12.09 -9.65 -10.59
C ASN A 61 11.28 -9.52 -9.28
N MET A 62 11.65 -8.59 -8.40
CA MET A 62 10.84 -8.25 -7.23
C MET A 62 10.40 -6.78 -7.28
N LEU A 63 9.10 -6.53 -7.17
CA LEU A 63 8.54 -5.18 -7.05
C LEU A 63 8.97 -4.61 -5.70
N ARG A 64 9.64 -3.46 -5.71
CA ARG A 64 10.22 -2.86 -4.49
C ARG A 64 9.53 -1.59 -4.05
N ASN A 65 8.98 -0.82 -4.98
CA ASN A 65 8.35 0.47 -4.71
C ASN A 65 7.01 0.54 -5.41
N VAL A 66 6.00 1.01 -4.69
CA VAL A 66 4.66 1.31 -5.18
C VAL A 66 4.33 2.74 -4.82
N MET A 67 3.70 3.45 -5.74
CA MET A 67 3.13 4.76 -5.48
C MET A 67 1.62 4.64 -5.59
N ASP A 68 0.93 4.85 -4.47
CA ASP A 68 -0.53 4.90 -4.42
C ASP A 68 -0.96 6.36 -4.61
N LEU A 69 -1.44 6.69 -5.81
CA LEU A 69 -1.72 8.08 -6.21
C LEU A 69 -3.05 8.63 -5.66
N ASN A 70 -3.88 7.77 -5.06
CA ASN A 70 -5.17 8.15 -4.48
C ASN A 70 -5.43 7.31 -3.23
N ALA A 71 -4.60 7.51 -2.22
CA ALA A 71 -4.44 6.54 -1.16
C ALA A 71 -5.62 6.38 -0.20
N HIS A 72 -6.66 7.22 -0.27
CA HIS A 72 -7.80 7.21 0.67
C HIS A 72 -7.34 6.96 2.12
N PHE A 73 -7.59 5.78 2.71
CA PHE A 73 -7.18 5.45 4.09
C PHE A 73 -5.90 4.57 4.18
N GLY A 74 -5.16 4.44 3.08
CA GLY A 74 -3.98 3.60 2.94
C GLY A 74 -4.30 2.11 2.75
N GLY A 75 -5.47 1.77 2.21
CA GLY A 75 -5.94 0.39 2.06
C GLY A 75 -5.02 -0.48 1.20
N LEU A 76 -4.41 0.07 0.14
CA LEU A 76 -3.44 -0.66 -0.69
C LEU A 76 -2.20 -1.06 0.11
N ASN A 77 -1.61 -0.12 0.85
CA ASN A 77 -0.45 -0.40 1.70
C ASN A 77 -0.77 -1.43 2.80
N ALA A 78 -1.93 -1.29 3.42
CA ALA A 78 -2.41 -2.27 4.40
C ALA A 78 -2.57 -3.67 3.80
N ALA A 79 -3.15 -3.78 2.61
CA ALA A 79 -3.31 -5.05 1.91
C ALA A 79 -1.94 -5.69 1.58
N PHE A 80 -0.95 -4.90 1.15
CA PHE A 80 0.42 -5.40 0.93
C PHE A 80 1.10 -5.91 2.20
N LEU A 81 0.95 -5.16 3.29
CA LEU A 81 1.49 -5.54 4.60
C LEU A 81 0.90 -6.88 5.07
N GLU A 82 -0.42 -7.04 4.97
CA GLU A 82 -1.10 -8.28 5.33
C GLU A 82 -0.73 -9.46 4.44
N ALA A 83 -0.53 -9.21 3.14
CA ALA A 83 -0.03 -10.20 2.19
C ALA A 83 1.48 -10.48 2.32
N LYS A 84 2.14 -9.88 3.30
CA LYS A 84 3.59 -10.00 3.60
C LYS A 84 4.47 -9.71 2.38
N LYS A 85 4.10 -8.72 1.58
CA LYS A 85 4.92 -8.26 0.44
C LYS A 85 6.00 -7.30 0.93
N SER A 86 7.25 -7.61 0.62
CA SER A 86 8.40 -6.76 0.99
C SER A 86 8.58 -5.66 -0.06
N LEU A 87 7.81 -4.58 0.08
CA LEU A 87 7.88 -3.41 -0.78
C LEU A 87 7.61 -2.14 0.02
N TRP A 88 8.03 -1.01 -0.51
CA TRP A 88 7.74 0.31 0.02
C TRP A 88 6.56 0.94 -0.73
N VAL A 89 5.67 1.60 0.00
CA VAL A 89 4.51 2.30 -0.58
C VAL A 89 4.57 3.76 -0.19
N MET A 90 4.61 4.65 -1.17
CA MET A 90 4.32 6.07 -0.97
C MET A 90 2.82 6.29 -1.18
N ASN A 91 2.13 6.73 -0.13
CA ASN A 91 0.70 7.01 -0.17
C ASN A 91 0.47 8.50 -0.47
N VAL A 92 -0.17 8.82 -1.58
CA VAL A 92 -0.45 10.20 -2.00
C VAL A 92 -1.95 10.46 -1.84
N VAL A 93 -2.29 11.49 -1.06
CA VAL A 93 -3.66 11.98 -0.92
C VAL A 93 -3.81 13.23 -1.79
N PRO A 94 -4.77 13.26 -2.74
CA PRO A 94 -4.98 14.45 -3.57
C PRO A 94 -5.41 15.65 -2.72
N ALA A 95 -4.71 16.78 -2.84
CA ALA A 95 -4.98 17.99 -2.05
C ALA A 95 -6.39 18.58 -2.26
N ARG A 96 -7.02 18.24 -3.40
CA ARG A 96 -8.38 18.68 -3.76
C ARG A 96 -9.49 17.74 -3.27
N SER A 97 -9.13 16.69 -2.52
CA SER A 97 -10.05 15.71 -1.93
C SER A 97 -10.08 15.82 -0.39
N SER A 98 -10.95 15.05 0.26
CA SER A 98 -10.96 14.95 1.73
C SER A 98 -9.59 14.57 2.28
N ASN A 99 -9.08 15.33 3.26
CA ASN A 99 -7.75 15.11 3.80
C ASN A 99 -7.71 13.88 4.75
N THR A 100 -7.34 12.73 4.18
CA THR A 100 -7.19 11.46 4.90
C THR A 100 -5.74 11.18 5.33
N LEU A 101 -4.79 12.07 5.03
CA LEU A 101 -3.39 11.88 5.38
C LEU A 101 -3.15 11.63 6.89
N PRO A 102 -3.85 12.32 7.83
CA PRO A 102 -3.70 12.03 9.25
C PRO A 102 -3.99 10.56 9.61
N VAL A 103 -4.99 9.95 8.97
CA VAL A 103 -5.36 8.53 9.17
C VAL A 103 -4.23 7.62 8.69
N ILE A 104 -3.64 7.92 7.53
CA ILE A 104 -2.52 7.15 6.96
C ILE A 104 -1.30 7.21 7.89
N LEU A 105 -0.97 8.39 8.41
CA LEU A 105 0.16 8.60 9.31
C LEU A 105 -0.04 7.92 10.68
N ASP A 106 -1.24 7.98 11.26
CA ASP A 106 -1.57 7.31 12.53
C ASP A 106 -1.41 5.78 12.44
N ARG A 107 -1.64 5.21 11.25
CA ARG A 107 -1.39 3.80 10.97
C ARG A 107 0.08 3.44 10.87
N GLY A 108 0.98 4.43 10.82
CA GLY A 108 2.42 4.25 10.66
C GLY A 108 2.86 4.14 9.20
N PHE A 109 2.03 4.56 8.25
CA PHE A 109 2.38 4.55 6.83
C PHE A 109 2.94 5.90 6.38
N ALA A 110 3.91 5.88 5.48
CA ALA A 110 4.40 7.10 4.85
C ALA A 110 3.38 7.64 3.85
N GLY A 111 3.13 8.95 3.88
CA GLY A 111 2.27 9.59 2.89
C GLY A 111 2.46 11.09 2.78
N VAL A 112 1.86 11.67 1.74
CA VAL A 112 1.97 13.10 1.39
C VAL A 112 0.65 13.62 0.80
N LEU A 113 0.38 14.91 0.99
CA LEU A 113 -0.65 15.64 0.23
C LEU A 113 -0.01 16.23 -1.03
N HIS A 114 -0.64 16.02 -2.19
CA HIS A 114 -0.12 16.54 -3.46
C HIS A 114 -1.26 17.07 -4.34
N ASP A 115 -1.06 18.23 -4.98
CA ASP A 115 -2.05 18.91 -5.83
C ASP A 115 -1.84 18.73 -7.34
N TRP A 116 -0.66 18.18 -7.73
CA TRP A 116 -0.19 17.89 -9.09
C TRP A 116 0.00 19.11 -9.99
#